data_AF-A0A3B9WXM9-F1
#
_entry.id   AF-A0A3B9WXM9-F1
#
_cell.length_a   1.000
_cell.length_b   1.000
_cell.length_c   1.000
_cell.angle_alpha   90.00
_cell.angle_beta   90.00
_cell.angle_gamma   90.00
#
_symmetry.space_group_name_H-M   'P 1'
#
loop_
_entity.id
_entity.type
_entity.pdbx_description
1 polymer ?
#
loop_
_entity_poly.entity_id
_entity_poly.type
_entity_poly.pdbx_seq_one_letter_code
_entity_poly.pdbx_strand_id
1 'polypeptide(L)'
;MKKLVTLTAFCAISFTAMAQPSPPVEDSNSLEAYLFQAFAASQAQQRASLFHIGIEAEQHADGHLVTAVLEDYPAFYAGINRGDIIVTSNGRRFDPVASFNGEISSQYDLAIDRAGSQLEITVTPIFENLFDSYRNATASSIQEFSAGNKVIGYVRLWALSKNTSDIVSFKSLMARLSHCDGLILDLRSAYGYLDDVHSNSFLPNPSGNDYFGKSVVVIVDSKTSVEGAKLARKLRRLDRIVVLGSETRDGLKPELNAPYPFTQTSRGDAQFETALNRLLGTI
;
A
#
# COMPACT_ATOMS: atom_id res chain seq x y z
N MET A 1 52.67 14.68 -37.45
CA MET A 1 51.49 13.82 -37.27
C MET A 1 51.38 13.44 -35.79
N LYS A 2 50.55 14.14 -35.00
CA LYS A 2 50.27 13.81 -33.59
C LYS A 2 48.84 13.27 -33.51
N LYS A 3 48.67 12.02 -33.10
CA LYS A 3 47.36 11.40 -32.86
C LYS A 3 46.80 11.90 -31.54
N LEU A 4 45.62 12.51 -31.58
CA LEU A 4 44.83 12.85 -30.39
C LEU A 4 43.91 11.65 -30.11
N VAL A 5 44.08 11.01 -28.95
CA VAL A 5 43.19 9.94 -28.47
C VAL A 5 42.21 10.60 -27.51
N THR A 6 40.93 10.61 -27.88
CA THR A 6 39.85 11.10 -27.02
C THR A 6 39.44 9.97 -26.07
N LEU A 7 39.66 10.15 -24.77
CA LEU A 7 39.25 9.23 -23.73
C LEU A 7 37.83 9.60 -23.27
N THR A 8 36.83 8.81 -23.68
CA THR A 8 35.45 8.99 -23.21
C THR A 8 35.32 8.36 -21.83
N ALA A 9 35.13 9.19 -20.79
CA ALA A 9 34.84 8.73 -19.45
C ALA A 9 33.40 8.21 -19.37
N PHE A 10 33.24 6.89 -19.24
CA PHE A 10 31.96 6.26 -18.92
C PHE A 10 31.69 6.45 -17.42
N CYS A 11 30.82 7.40 -17.08
CA CYS A 11 30.35 7.57 -15.71
C CYS A 11 29.24 6.54 -15.45
N ALA A 12 29.59 5.38 -14.91
CA ALA A 12 28.62 4.41 -14.44
C ALA A 12 28.00 4.91 -13.13
N ILE A 13 26.79 5.46 -13.20
CA ILE A 13 26.00 5.76 -12.01
C ILE A 13 25.42 4.44 -11.51
N SER A 14 26.07 3.85 -10.51
CA SER A 14 25.53 2.70 -9.78
C SER A 14 24.29 3.15 -9.01
N PHE A 15 23.11 2.74 -9.45
CA PHE A 15 21.90 2.82 -8.62
C PHE A 15 22.01 1.77 -7.52
N THR A 16 22.51 2.15 -6.35
CA THR A 16 22.32 1.35 -5.15
C THR A 16 20.82 1.30 -4.87
N ALA A 17 20.21 0.11 -4.96
CA ALA A 17 18.89 -0.11 -4.39
C ALA A 17 18.97 0.29 -2.91
N MET A 18 18.29 1.36 -2.52
CA MET A 18 18.21 1.71 -1.12
C MET A 18 17.37 0.61 -0.46
N ALA A 19 17.97 -0.11 0.49
CA ALA A 19 17.24 -1.07 1.29
C ALA A 19 16.12 -0.35 2.02
N GLN A 20 14.97 -1.02 2.19
CA GLN A 20 13.91 -0.51 3.07
C GLN A 20 14.52 -0.28 4.46
N PRO A 21 14.19 0.83 5.15
CA PRO A 21 14.71 1.06 6.49
C PRO A 21 14.32 -0.12 7.39
N SER A 22 15.31 -0.70 8.07
CA SER A 22 15.05 -1.72 9.08
C SER A 22 14.25 -1.10 10.22
N PRO A 23 13.31 -1.84 10.84
CA PRO A 23 12.67 -1.40 12.07
C PRO A 23 13.74 -1.15 13.15
N PRO A 24 13.50 -0.23 14.10
CA PRO A 24 14.38 -0.06 15.26
C PRO A 24 14.62 -1.40 15.96
N VAL A 25 15.87 -1.67 16.37
CA VAL A 25 16.28 -2.94 16.97
C VAL A 25 15.47 -3.30 18.24
N GLU A 26 14.90 -2.31 18.92
CA GLU A 26 14.14 -2.50 20.16
C GLU A 26 12.72 -3.06 19.98
N ASP A 27 12.15 -3.07 18.77
CA ASP A 27 10.75 -3.49 18.56
C ASP A 27 10.61 -4.67 17.58
N SER A 28 11.33 -5.76 17.88
CA SER A 28 11.30 -6.98 17.08
C SER A 28 9.96 -7.72 17.11
N ASN A 29 9.02 -7.31 17.99
CA ASN A 29 7.70 -7.92 18.15
C ASN A 29 6.56 -6.97 17.72
N SER A 30 6.78 -6.21 16.65
CA SER A 30 5.79 -5.31 16.05
C SER A 30 5.31 -5.80 14.68
N LEU A 31 4.14 -5.33 14.25
CA LEU A 31 3.66 -5.56 12.88
C LEU A 31 4.68 -5.07 11.84
N GLU A 32 5.37 -3.96 12.09
CA GLU A 32 6.41 -3.43 11.20
C GLU A 32 7.60 -4.40 11.10
N ALA A 33 8.03 -5.00 12.21
CA ALA A 33 9.10 -5.99 12.19
C ALA A 33 8.71 -7.26 11.44
N TYR A 34 7.50 -7.79 11.66
CA TYR A 34 6.99 -8.93 10.89
C TYR A 34 6.85 -8.61 9.40
N LEU A 35 6.40 -7.40 9.04
CA LEU A 35 6.27 -6.97 7.65
C LEU A 35 7.64 -6.87 6.97
N PHE A 36 8.60 -6.21 7.62
CA PHE A 36 9.97 -6.11 7.14
C PHE A 36 10.57 -7.50 6.93
N GLN A 37 10.44 -8.38 7.92
CA GLN A 37 10.94 -9.75 7.87
C GLN A 37 10.32 -10.54 6.70
N ALA A 38 9.00 -10.46 6.52
CA ALA A 38 8.29 -11.23 5.51
C ALA A 38 8.70 -10.84 4.08
N PHE A 39 8.97 -9.54 3.84
CA PHE A 39 9.46 -9.06 2.55
C PHE A 39 10.98 -9.24 2.37
N ALA A 40 11.77 -9.23 3.44
CA ALA A 40 13.22 -9.50 3.37
C ALA A 40 13.55 -10.99 3.17
N ALA A 41 12.62 -11.89 3.54
CA ALA A 41 12.79 -13.33 3.41
C ALA A 41 12.98 -13.78 1.95
N SER A 42 14.07 -14.51 1.70
CA SER A 42 14.39 -15.05 0.36
C SER A 42 13.49 -16.20 -0.08
N GLN A 43 12.89 -16.91 0.87
CA GLN A 43 12.04 -18.09 0.64
C GLN A 43 10.75 -17.99 1.45
N ALA A 44 9.66 -18.53 0.92
CA ALA A 44 8.35 -18.47 1.56
C ALA A 44 8.34 -19.11 2.96
N GLN A 45 9.06 -20.23 3.13
CA GLN A 45 9.17 -20.97 4.39
C GLN A 45 9.89 -20.20 5.50
N GLN A 46 10.62 -19.14 5.15
CA GLN A 46 11.31 -18.29 6.11
C GLN A 46 10.42 -17.17 6.66
N ARG A 47 9.26 -16.91 6.05
CA ARG A 47 8.37 -15.82 6.46
C ARG A 47 7.64 -16.23 7.73
N ALA A 48 7.78 -15.41 8.77
CA ALA A 48 7.12 -15.67 10.03
C ALA A 48 5.62 -15.37 9.89
N SER A 49 4.78 -16.37 10.19
CA SER A 49 3.35 -16.18 10.38
C SER A 49 3.07 -15.72 11.80
N LEU A 50 2.01 -14.94 11.96
CA LEU A 50 1.49 -14.50 13.25
C LEU A 50 -0.04 -14.49 13.21
N PHE A 51 -0.68 -14.44 14.38
CA PHE A 51 -2.09 -14.08 14.41
C PHE A 51 -2.23 -12.56 14.22
N HIS A 52 -3.01 -12.15 13.23
CA HIS A 52 -3.31 -10.73 13.00
C HIS A 52 -4.70 -10.55 12.41
N ILE A 53 -5.18 -9.30 12.45
CA ILE A 53 -6.50 -8.91 11.90
C ILE A 53 -6.41 -8.10 10.61
N GLY A 54 -5.20 -7.83 10.12
CA GLY A 54 -4.97 -7.12 8.85
C GLY A 54 -5.15 -5.62 8.97
N ILE A 55 -4.45 -5.02 9.93
CA ILE A 55 -4.36 -3.56 10.11
C ILE A 55 -2.91 -3.11 10.03
N GLU A 56 -2.71 -1.84 9.73
CA GLU A 56 -1.55 -1.10 10.19
C GLU A 56 -1.95 -0.24 11.39
N ALA A 57 -1.07 -0.16 12.38
CA ALA A 57 -1.34 0.63 13.58
C ALA A 57 -0.08 1.33 14.10
N GLU A 58 -0.28 2.43 14.81
CA GLU A 58 0.76 3.15 15.54
C GLU A 58 0.39 3.23 17.01
N GLN A 59 1.40 3.24 17.89
CA GLN A 59 1.17 3.42 19.32
C GLN A 59 0.48 4.77 19.56
N HIS A 60 -0.61 4.74 20.32
CA HIS A 60 -1.34 5.90 20.79
C HIS A 60 -1.36 5.89 22.33
N ALA A 61 -1.65 7.04 22.97
CA ALA A 61 -1.73 7.12 24.43
C ALA A 61 -2.72 6.10 25.02
N ASP A 62 -3.92 6.06 24.43
CA ASP A 62 -5.03 5.23 24.89
C ASP A 62 -5.04 3.81 24.33
N GLY A 63 -4.16 3.47 23.38
CA GLY A 63 -4.18 2.18 22.71
C GLY A 63 -3.34 2.18 21.44
N HIS A 64 -3.87 1.63 20.35
CA HIS A 64 -3.23 1.64 19.04
C HIS A 64 -4.13 2.30 18.00
N LEU A 65 -3.62 3.37 17.39
CA LEU A 65 -4.29 4.09 16.31
C LEU A 65 -4.19 3.27 15.03
N VAL A 66 -5.32 2.86 14.46
CA VAL A 66 -5.41 2.19 13.17
C VAL A 66 -5.11 3.21 12.07
N THR A 67 -4.04 3.00 11.32
CA THR A 67 -3.62 3.88 10.22
C THR A 67 -4.06 3.37 8.86
N ALA A 68 -4.29 2.06 8.73
CA ALA A 68 -4.78 1.43 7.52
C ALA A 68 -5.43 0.06 7.85
N VAL A 69 -6.32 -0.42 6.99
CA VAL A 69 -6.99 -1.72 7.10
C VAL A 69 -6.88 -2.42 5.75
N LEU A 70 -6.41 -3.66 5.75
CA LEU A 70 -6.25 -4.48 4.54
C LEU A 70 -7.63 -4.93 4.03
N GLU A 71 -7.92 -4.74 2.74
CA GLU A 71 -9.18 -5.19 2.13
C GLU A 71 -9.30 -6.72 2.19
N ASP A 72 -10.50 -7.22 2.52
CA ASP A 72 -10.81 -8.64 2.75
C ASP A 72 -10.08 -9.33 3.91
N TYR A 73 -9.60 -8.56 4.89
CA TYR A 73 -9.03 -9.10 6.14
C TYR A 73 -10.01 -9.00 7.33
N PRO A 74 -9.77 -9.70 8.46
CA PRO A 74 -10.69 -9.72 9.59
C PRO A 74 -11.15 -8.34 10.09
N ALA A 75 -10.25 -7.37 10.17
CA ALA A 75 -10.57 -6.01 10.59
C ALA A 75 -11.49 -5.29 9.59
N PHE A 76 -11.32 -5.53 8.29
CA PHE A 76 -12.19 -5.01 7.23
C PHE A 76 -13.62 -5.54 7.41
N TYR A 77 -13.79 -6.85 7.58
CA TYR A 77 -15.11 -7.46 7.78
C TYR A 77 -15.77 -7.05 9.10
N ALA A 78 -14.98 -6.82 10.14
CA ALA A 78 -15.46 -6.35 11.43
C ALA A 78 -15.82 -4.85 11.42
N GLY A 79 -15.56 -4.13 10.33
CA GLY A 79 -15.87 -2.72 10.19
C GLY A 79 -14.96 -1.80 11.01
N ILE A 80 -13.73 -2.26 11.31
CA ILE A 80 -12.67 -1.40 11.85
C ILE A 80 -12.21 -0.47 10.72
N ASN A 81 -11.97 0.78 11.06
CA ASN A 81 -11.60 1.82 10.12
C ASN A 81 -10.29 2.49 10.54
N ARG A 82 -9.64 3.09 9.55
CA ARG A 82 -8.60 4.09 9.78
C ARG A 82 -9.14 5.19 10.71
N GLY A 83 -8.33 5.60 11.68
CA GLY A 83 -8.70 6.57 12.69
C GLY A 83 -9.28 5.97 13.97
N ASP A 84 -9.66 4.69 13.98
CA ASP A 84 -10.04 4.01 15.21
C ASP A 84 -8.83 3.85 16.14
N ILE A 85 -9.06 3.93 17.45
CA ILE A 85 -8.07 3.55 18.46
C ILE A 85 -8.53 2.24 19.08
N ILE A 86 -7.79 1.16 18.88
CA ILE A 86 -8.08 -0.11 19.57
C ILE A 86 -7.47 -0.03 20.98
N VAL A 87 -8.34 -0.07 21.99
CA VAL A 87 -7.99 0.16 23.40
C VAL A 87 -7.69 -1.17 24.10
N THR A 88 -8.59 -2.14 23.98
CA THR A 88 -8.44 -3.46 24.61
C THR A 88 -8.80 -4.61 23.69
N SER A 89 -8.27 -5.79 24.02
CA SER A 89 -8.67 -7.09 23.49
C SER A 89 -8.98 -8.01 24.66
N ASN A 90 -10.19 -8.57 24.71
CA ASN A 90 -10.70 -9.39 25.82
C ASN A 90 -10.47 -8.72 27.19
N GLY A 91 -10.72 -7.40 27.27
CA GLY A 91 -10.57 -6.59 28.48
C GLY A 91 -9.14 -6.27 28.91
N ARG A 92 -8.11 -6.70 28.16
CA ARG A 92 -6.69 -6.37 28.41
C ARG A 92 -6.19 -5.33 27.42
N ARG A 93 -5.21 -4.52 27.80
CA ARG A 93 -4.60 -3.52 26.90
C ARG A 93 -4.24 -4.16 25.57
N PHE A 94 -4.69 -3.54 24.48
CA PHE A 94 -4.44 -4.04 23.14
C PHE A 94 -3.00 -3.83 22.71
N ASP A 95 -2.47 -4.87 22.07
CA ASP A 95 -1.19 -4.95 21.37
C ASP A 95 -1.42 -5.75 20.07
N PRO A 96 -1.04 -5.23 18.89
CA PRO A 96 -1.35 -5.85 17.61
C PRO A 96 -0.78 -7.26 17.39
N VAL A 97 0.27 -7.64 18.13
CA VAL A 97 0.93 -8.94 18.01
C VAL A 97 0.64 -9.79 19.26
N ALA A 98 0.87 -9.26 20.45
CA ALA A 98 0.78 -10.01 21.70
C ALA A 98 -0.68 -10.29 22.14
N SER A 99 -1.67 -9.53 21.65
CA SER A 99 -3.07 -9.76 22.01
C SER A 99 -3.68 -11.00 21.37
N PHE A 100 -3.07 -11.52 20.31
CA PHE A 100 -3.58 -12.66 19.57
C PHE A 100 -2.64 -13.86 19.73
N ASN A 101 -2.94 -14.73 20.69
CA ASN A 101 -2.10 -15.89 21.03
C ASN A 101 -2.88 -17.19 21.27
N GLY A 102 -4.19 -17.16 21.03
CA GLY A 102 -5.10 -18.29 21.14
C GLY A 102 -5.04 -19.23 19.94
N GLU A 103 -5.97 -20.19 19.91
CA GLU A 103 -6.09 -21.17 18.83
C GLU A 103 -6.65 -20.54 17.55
N ILE A 104 -6.42 -21.20 16.40
CA ILE A 104 -7.01 -20.79 15.11
C ILE A 104 -8.53 -20.71 15.25
N SER A 105 -9.12 -19.63 14.71
CA SER A 105 -10.56 -19.32 14.80
C SER A 105 -11.04 -18.80 16.15
N SER A 106 -10.15 -18.54 17.11
CA SER A 106 -10.53 -17.86 18.37
C SER A 106 -11.07 -16.46 18.08
N GLN A 107 -12.20 -16.13 18.70
CA GLN A 107 -12.79 -14.79 18.67
C GLN A 107 -12.20 -13.92 19.78
N TYR A 108 -12.05 -12.63 19.48
CA TYR A 108 -11.57 -11.62 20.41
C TYR A 108 -12.51 -10.43 20.39
N ASP A 109 -12.94 -10.00 21.56
CA ASP A 109 -13.75 -8.79 21.74
C ASP A 109 -12.82 -7.59 21.90
N LEU A 110 -12.89 -6.67 20.96
CA LEU A 110 -12.10 -5.45 20.94
C LEU A 110 -12.96 -4.27 21.39
N ALA A 111 -12.50 -3.56 22.41
CA ALA A 111 -13.00 -2.23 22.72
C ALA A 111 -12.23 -1.21 21.85
N ILE A 112 -12.96 -0.46 21.02
CA ILE A 112 -12.40 0.58 20.17
C ILE A 112 -12.99 1.95 20.51
N ASP A 113 -12.17 2.99 20.42
CA ASP A 113 -12.62 4.37 20.35
C ASP A 113 -12.70 4.81 18.89
N ARG A 114 -13.91 5.19 18.46
CA ARG A 114 -14.15 5.86 17.18
C ARG A 114 -14.66 7.27 17.44
N ALA A 115 -13.79 8.26 17.26
CA ALA A 115 -14.14 9.67 17.39
C ALA A 115 -14.78 10.05 18.74
N GLY A 116 -14.31 9.44 19.83
CA GLY A 116 -14.81 9.57 21.19
C GLY A 116 -15.95 8.61 21.55
N SER A 117 -16.46 7.83 20.59
CA SER A 117 -17.48 6.81 20.84
C SER A 117 -16.82 5.45 21.09
N GLN A 118 -17.09 4.86 22.25
CA GLN A 118 -16.66 3.50 22.56
C GLN A 118 -17.55 2.47 21.86
N LEU A 119 -16.95 1.50 21.19
CA LEU A 119 -17.63 0.40 20.49
C LEU A 119 -16.96 -0.92 20.89
N GLU A 120 -17.77 -1.98 20.99
CA GLU A 120 -17.28 -3.35 21.13
C GLU A 120 -17.40 -4.05 19.77
N ILE A 121 -16.30 -4.63 19.30
CA ILE A 121 -16.21 -5.31 18.01
C ILE A 121 -15.56 -6.68 18.20
N THR A 122 -16.23 -7.75 17.81
CA THR A 122 -15.65 -9.08 17.78
C THR A 122 -14.89 -9.32 16.48
N VAL A 123 -13.66 -9.82 16.58
CA VAL A 123 -12.81 -10.20 15.44
C VAL A 123 -12.32 -11.63 15.57
N THR A 124 -12.04 -12.28 14.44
CA THR A 124 -11.35 -13.56 14.39
C THR A 124 -10.02 -13.37 13.66
N PRO A 125 -8.88 -13.33 14.37
CA PRO A 125 -7.56 -13.21 13.73
C PRO A 125 -7.26 -14.40 12.82
N ILE A 126 -6.51 -14.15 11.76
CA ILE A 126 -5.97 -15.20 10.89
C ILE A 126 -4.54 -15.50 11.27
N PHE A 127 -4.07 -16.72 11.00
CA PHE A 127 -2.66 -17.10 11.12
C PHE A 127 -1.99 -17.10 9.74
N GLU A 128 -1.38 -15.98 9.37
CA GLU A 128 -0.77 -15.77 8.04
C GLU A 128 0.50 -14.93 8.19
N ASN A 129 1.40 -14.97 7.21
CA ASN A 129 2.53 -14.04 7.14
C ASN A 129 2.13 -12.77 6.37
N LEU A 130 2.66 -11.62 6.79
CA LEU A 130 2.23 -10.33 6.25
C LEU A 130 2.57 -10.11 4.77
N PHE A 131 3.53 -10.85 4.20
CA PHE A 131 3.79 -10.79 2.76
C PHE A 131 2.59 -11.33 1.96
N ASP A 132 2.09 -12.51 2.34
CA ASP A 132 0.89 -13.07 1.71
C ASP A 132 -0.32 -12.17 1.99
N SER A 133 -0.41 -11.60 3.19
CA SER A 133 -1.50 -10.70 3.53
C SER A 133 -1.58 -9.45 2.68
N TYR A 134 -0.45 -8.77 2.48
CA TYR A 134 -0.41 -7.57 1.63
C TYR A 134 -0.67 -7.91 0.16
N ARG A 135 -0.22 -9.08 -0.32
CA ARG A 135 -0.51 -9.52 -1.69
C ARG A 135 -1.99 -9.82 -1.91
N ASN A 136 -2.62 -10.50 -0.96
CA ASN A 136 -4.04 -10.82 -1.03
C ASN A 136 -4.88 -9.53 -0.96
N ALA A 137 -4.56 -8.63 -0.03
CA ALA A 137 -5.20 -7.32 0.07
C ALA A 137 -5.07 -6.50 -1.23
N THR A 138 -3.92 -6.59 -1.92
CA THR A 138 -3.73 -5.96 -3.24
C THR A 138 -4.74 -6.50 -4.27
N ALA A 139 -4.91 -7.82 -4.34
CA ALA A 139 -5.87 -8.44 -5.24
C ALA A 139 -7.33 -8.13 -4.86
N SER A 140 -7.62 -8.04 -3.56
CA SER A 140 -8.95 -7.71 -3.03
C SER A 140 -9.31 -6.23 -3.13
N SER A 141 -8.31 -5.35 -3.27
CA SER A 141 -8.54 -3.91 -3.39
C SER A 141 -9.18 -3.47 -4.71
N ILE A 142 -9.23 -4.34 -5.72
CA ILE A 142 -9.68 -3.99 -7.07
C ILE A 142 -11.14 -3.59 -7.04
N GLN A 143 -11.44 -2.41 -7.56
CA GLN A 143 -12.80 -1.95 -7.74
C GLN A 143 -12.99 -1.40 -9.15
N GLU A 144 -14.20 -1.57 -9.66
CA GLU A 144 -14.67 -0.97 -10.89
C GLU A 144 -16.04 -0.37 -10.62
N PHE A 145 -16.22 0.91 -10.92
CA PHE A 145 -17.47 1.60 -10.65
C PHE A 145 -17.78 2.65 -11.71
N SER A 146 -19.07 2.97 -11.88
CA SER A 146 -19.52 3.99 -12.81
C SER A 146 -19.51 5.37 -12.17
N ALA A 147 -19.00 6.36 -12.90
CA ALA A 147 -19.07 7.78 -12.54
C ALA A 147 -19.61 8.56 -13.75
N GLY A 148 -20.93 8.81 -13.76
CA GLY A 148 -21.62 9.35 -14.93
C GLY A 148 -21.58 8.36 -16.09
N ASN A 149 -21.01 8.77 -17.23
CA ASN A 149 -20.84 7.93 -18.41
C ASN A 149 -19.43 7.29 -18.50
N LYS A 150 -18.64 7.34 -17.43
CA LYS A 150 -17.29 6.78 -17.35
C LYS A 150 -17.27 5.54 -16.46
N VAL A 151 -16.42 4.58 -16.80
CA VAL A 151 -16.05 3.46 -15.92
C VAL A 151 -14.70 3.76 -15.28
N ILE A 152 -14.64 3.79 -13.95
CA ILE A 152 -13.41 4.06 -13.20
C ILE A 152 -12.89 2.76 -12.62
N GLY A 153 -11.62 2.46 -12.90
CA GLY A 153 -10.87 1.43 -12.22
C GLY A 153 -10.22 1.99 -10.96
N TYR A 154 -10.10 1.15 -9.94
CA TYR A 154 -9.32 1.42 -8.74
C TYR A 154 -8.53 0.18 -8.36
N VAL A 155 -7.29 0.38 -7.94
CA VAL A 155 -6.46 -0.67 -7.34
C VAL A 155 -5.53 -0.04 -6.31
N ARG A 156 -5.40 -0.70 -5.15
CA ARG A 156 -4.40 -0.37 -4.13
C ARG A 156 -3.29 -1.40 -4.13
N LEU A 157 -2.07 -0.94 -4.34
CA LEU A 157 -0.89 -1.80 -4.28
C LEU A 157 -0.33 -1.78 -2.85
N TRP A 158 -0.80 -2.69 -2.00
CA TRP A 158 -0.17 -2.92 -0.71
C TRP A 158 1.19 -3.57 -0.88
N ALA A 159 1.29 -4.60 -1.74
CA ALA A 159 2.53 -5.31 -2.02
C ALA A 159 3.08 -4.95 -3.40
N LEU A 160 4.34 -4.51 -3.42
CA LEU A 160 5.21 -4.51 -4.59
C LEU A 160 6.10 -5.75 -4.51
N SER A 161 5.96 -6.66 -5.47
CA SER A 161 6.67 -7.94 -5.45
C SER A 161 7.38 -8.24 -6.76
N LYS A 162 8.56 -8.85 -6.63
CA LYS A 162 9.38 -9.35 -7.75
C LYS A 162 9.19 -10.85 -8.01
N ASN A 163 8.33 -11.51 -7.23
CA ASN A 163 8.04 -12.92 -7.45
C ASN A 163 7.28 -13.09 -8.78
N THR A 164 7.72 -14.04 -9.61
CA THR A 164 7.13 -14.34 -10.92
C THR A 164 5.61 -14.55 -10.86
N SER A 165 5.08 -15.24 -9.84
CA SER A 165 3.63 -15.41 -9.69
C SER A 165 2.90 -14.08 -9.55
N ASP A 166 3.52 -13.14 -8.84
CA ASP A 166 2.92 -11.86 -8.46
C ASP A 166 2.96 -10.91 -9.65
N ILE A 167 4.05 -10.97 -10.41
CA ILE A 167 4.18 -10.28 -11.70
C ILE A 167 3.08 -10.75 -12.67
N VAL A 168 2.81 -12.06 -12.75
CA VAL A 168 1.74 -12.59 -13.60
C VAL A 168 0.35 -12.18 -13.10
N SER A 169 0.12 -12.25 -11.79
CA SER A 169 -1.12 -11.79 -11.17
C SER A 169 -1.35 -10.30 -11.42
N PHE A 170 -0.32 -9.45 -11.25
CA PHE A 170 -0.38 -8.02 -11.50
C PHE A 170 -0.68 -7.70 -12.96
N LYS A 171 -0.05 -8.39 -13.92
CA LYS A 171 -0.39 -8.23 -15.35
C LYS A 171 -1.84 -8.58 -15.64
N SER A 172 -2.32 -9.70 -15.10
CA SER A 172 -3.72 -10.12 -15.26
C SER A 172 -4.69 -9.10 -14.66
N LEU A 173 -4.32 -8.53 -13.52
CA LEU A 173 -5.07 -7.47 -12.83
C LEU A 173 -5.16 -6.21 -13.71
N MET A 174 -4.02 -5.75 -14.24
CA MET A 174 -3.99 -4.59 -15.14
C MET A 174 -4.77 -4.83 -16.44
N ALA A 175 -4.73 -6.05 -16.97
CA ALA A 175 -5.51 -6.43 -18.15
C ALA A 175 -7.02 -6.35 -17.88
N ARG A 176 -7.49 -6.76 -16.70
CA ARG A 176 -8.90 -6.62 -16.29
C ARG A 176 -9.36 -5.17 -16.29
N LEU A 177 -8.52 -4.27 -15.76
CA LEU A 177 -8.82 -2.83 -15.68
C LEU A 177 -8.65 -2.09 -17.01
N SER A 178 -8.11 -2.72 -18.06
CA SER A 178 -7.78 -2.05 -19.34
C SER A 178 -8.97 -1.40 -20.04
N HIS A 179 -10.19 -1.86 -19.76
CA HIS A 179 -11.41 -1.32 -20.35
C HIS A 179 -11.88 -0.03 -19.67
N CYS A 180 -11.50 0.22 -18.40
CA CYS A 180 -11.90 1.40 -17.65
C CYS A 180 -11.44 2.70 -18.33
N ASP A 181 -12.19 3.79 -18.22
CA ASP A 181 -11.90 5.09 -18.81
C ASP A 181 -10.82 5.89 -18.09
N GLY A 182 -10.57 5.55 -16.84
CA GLY A 182 -9.48 6.07 -16.03
C GLY A 182 -9.17 5.14 -14.87
N LEU A 183 -8.03 5.35 -14.22
CA LEU A 183 -7.59 4.54 -13.10
C LEU A 183 -7.20 5.42 -11.91
N ILE A 184 -7.61 5.01 -10.72
CA ILE A 184 -7.00 5.46 -9.47
C ILE A 184 -6.03 4.36 -9.01
N LEU A 185 -4.74 4.70 -8.95
CA LEU A 185 -3.68 3.83 -8.44
C LEU A 185 -3.31 4.28 -7.02
N ASP A 186 -3.73 3.53 -6.03
CA ASP A 186 -3.44 3.86 -4.63
C ASP A 186 -2.14 3.17 -4.18
N LEU A 187 -1.15 3.99 -3.80
CA LEU A 187 0.15 3.56 -3.27
C LEU A 187 0.32 3.92 -1.78
N ARG A 188 -0.75 4.32 -1.09
CA ARG A 188 -0.71 4.57 0.35
C ARG A 188 -0.37 3.30 1.10
N SER A 189 0.62 3.40 1.98
CA SER A 189 1.25 2.26 2.64
C SER A 189 1.81 1.15 1.72
N ALA A 190 2.03 1.42 0.42
CA ALA A 190 2.63 0.44 -0.47
C ALA A 190 4.01 0.01 0.04
N TYR A 191 4.25 -1.29 0.16
CA TYR A 191 5.47 -1.88 0.72
C TYR A 191 6.10 -2.91 -0.23
N GLY A 192 7.40 -3.19 -0.05
CA GLY A 192 8.13 -4.20 -0.83
C GLY A 192 9.08 -3.61 -1.87
N TYR A 193 9.17 -4.26 -3.03
CA TYR A 193 10.21 -4.01 -4.03
C TYR A 193 9.65 -3.80 -5.43
N LEU A 194 10.06 -2.70 -6.07
CA LEU A 194 9.61 -2.35 -7.40
C LEU A 194 10.25 -3.27 -8.46
N ASP A 195 9.41 -3.98 -9.21
CA ASP A 195 9.76 -4.62 -10.48
C ASP A 195 9.44 -3.72 -11.68
N ASP A 196 10.11 -3.94 -12.82
CA ASP A 196 9.88 -3.20 -14.05
C ASP A 196 8.45 -3.37 -14.59
N VAL A 197 7.79 -4.51 -14.34
CA VAL A 197 6.40 -4.70 -14.76
C VAL A 197 5.48 -3.61 -14.22
N HIS A 198 5.67 -3.18 -12.97
CA HIS A 198 4.81 -2.17 -12.34
C HIS A 198 4.91 -0.83 -13.06
N SER A 199 6.09 -0.48 -13.57
CA SER A 199 6.27 0.75 -14.35
C SER A 199 5.79 0.56 -15.79
N ASN A 200 6.16 -0.56 -16.42
CA ASN A 200 5.88 -0.83 -17.82
C ASN A 200 4.39 -1.05 -18.11
N SER A 201 3.59 -1.43 -17.10
CA SER A 201 2.12 -1.44 -17.22
C SER A 201 1.49 -0.07 -17.41
N PHE A 202 2.26 1.02 -17.28
CA PHE A 202 1.81 2.39 -17.55
C PHE A 202 2.69 3.12 -18.57
N LEU A 203 3.84 2.56 -18.96
CA LEU A 203 4.74 3.22 -19.90
C LEU A 203 4.48 2.67 -21.31
N PRO A 204 4.36 3.54 -22.33
CA PRO A 204 4.36 3.07 -23.71
C PRO A 204 5.62 2.24 -23.97
N ASN A 205 5.45 1.01 -24.44
CA ASN A 205 6.58 0.15 -24.79
C ASN A 205 6.74 0.14 -26.33
N PRO A 206 7.95 0.37 -26.87
CA PRO A 206 8.21 0.25 -28.30
C PRO A 206 7.80 -1.09 -28.93
N SER A 207 7.69 -2.16 -28.12
CA SER A 207 7.39 -3.51 -28.57
C SER A 207 5.92 -3.96 -28.41
N GLY A 208 5.00 -3.11 -27.91
CA GLY A 208 3.59 -3.50 -27.79
C GLY A 208 2.66 -2.51 -27.08
N ASN A 209 1.35 -2.83 -27.11
CA ASN A 209 0.25 -2.03 -26.56
C ASN A 209 -0.23 -2.45 -25.15
N ASP A 210 0.48 -3.37 -24.48
CA ASP A 210 0.09 -3.92 -23.17
C ASP A 210 0.43 -2.97 -22.01
N TYR A 211 -0.13 -1.77 -22.04
CA TYR A 211 -0.06 -0.80 -20.95
C TYR A 211 -1.40 -0.07 -20.80
N PHE A 212 -1.71 0.36 -19.58
CA PHE A 212 -2.87 1.19 -19.31
C PHE A 212 -2.58 2.61 -19.80
N GLY A 213 -3.11 2.98 -20.98
CA GLY A 213 -2.80 4.23 -21.69
C GLY A 213 -3.69 5.43 -21.38
N LYS A 214 -4.76 5.27 -20.58
CA LYS A 214 -5.73 6.33 -20.24
C LYS A 214 -5.30 7.12 -19.00
N SER A 215 -6.04 8.15 -18.60
CA SER A 215 -5.65 9.00 -17.45
C SER A 215 -5.56 8.19 -16.16
N VAL A 216 -4.54 8.48 -15.35
CA VAL A 216 -4.32 7.83 -14.05
C VAL A 216 -4.14 8.90 -12.97
N VAL A 217 -4.76 8.72 -11.82
CA VAL A 217 -4.42 9.48 -10.62
C VAL A 217 -3.75 8.53 -9.63
N VAL A 218 -2.56 8.90 -9.17
CA VAL A 218 -1.80 8.12 -8.19
C VAL A 218 -1.97 8.76 -6.82
N ILE A 219 -2.33 7.97 -5.81
CA ILE A 219 -2.43 8.45 -4.42
C ILE A 219 -1.20 7.97 -3.66
N VAL A 220 -0.55 8.88 -2.93
CA VAL A 220 0.58 8.57 -2.02
C VAL A 220 0.35 9.18 -0.64
N ASP A 221 0.98 8.61 0.37
CA ASP A 221 1.03 9.19 1.71
C ASP A 221 2.41 9.07 2.35
N SER A 222 2.53 9.51 3.60
CA SER A 222 3.77 9.41 4.37
C SER A 222 4.21 7.96 4.62
N LYS A 223 3.32 6.96 4.47
CA LYS A 223 3.63 5.53 4.64
C LYS A 223 3.96 4.82 3.33
N THR A 224 3.73 5.43 2.17
CA THR A 224 4.23 4.93 0.89
C THR A 224 5.75 4.68 0.99
N SER A 225 6.17 3.43 0.77
CA SER A 225 7.60 3.05 0.85
C SER A 225 8.43 3.72 -0.24
N VAL A 226 9.76 3.68 -0.08
CA VAL A 226 10.72 4.22 -1.06
C VAL A 226 10.48 3.67 -2.47
N GLU A 227 10.20 2.37 -2.58
CA GLU A 227 9.96 1.71 -3.87
C GLU A 227 8.60 2.11 -4.48
N GLY A 228 7.56 2.32 -3.66
CA GLY A 228 6.30 2.91 -4.10
C GLY A 228 6.45 4.37 -4.56
N ALA A 229 7.19 5.18 -3.82
CA ALA A 229 7.50 6.55 -4.19
C ALA A 229 8.35 6.62 -5.46
N LYS A 230 9.26 5.67 -5.68
CA LYS A 230 10.01 5.52 -6.94
C LYS A 230 9.09 5.19 -8.13
N LEU A 231 8.07 4.36 -7.95
CA LEU A 231 7.05 4.13 -8.98
C LEU A 231 6.31 5.44 -9.30
N ALA A 232 5.78 6.12 -8.29
CA ALA A 232 5.09 7.39 -8.47
C ALA A 232 5.96 8.44 -9.20
N ARG A 233 7.26 8.55 -8.85
CA ARG A 233 8.22 9.44 -9.55
C ARG A 233 8.45 9.08 -11.01
N LYS A 234 8.41 7.80 -11.37
CA LYS A 234 8.50 7.37 -12.77
C LYS A 234 7.22 7.74 -13.51
N LEU A 235 6.06 7.47 -12.91
CA LEU A 235 4.75 7.66 -13.52
C LEU A 235 4.39 9.14 -13.73
N ARG A 236 4.70 10.02 -12.77
CA ARG A 236 4.42 11.47 -12.86
C ARG A 236 5.11 12.21 -14.01
N ARG A 237 6.02 11.54 -14.73
CA ARG A 237 6.67 12.07 -15.94
C ARG A 237 5.76 12.00 -17.17
N LEU A 238 4.63 11.30 -17.07
CA LEU A 238 3.64 11.17 -18.13
C LEU A 238 2.53 12.20 -17.90
N ASP A 239 2.24 13.03 -18.89
CA ASP A 239 1.25 14.13 -18.77
C ASP A 239 -0.17 13.67 -18.38
N ARG A 240 -0.51 12.42 -18.69
CA ARG A 240 -1.79 11.77 -18.34
C ARG A 240 -1.86 11.23 -16.91
N ILE A 241 -0.78 11.35 -16.14
CA ILE A 241 -0.69 10.84 -14.76
C ILE A 241 -0.43 12.00 -13.81
N VAL A 242 -1.24 12.06 -12.74
CA VAL A 242 -1.09 13.05 -11.68
C VAL A 242 -0.91 12.33 -10.35
N VAL A 243 0.13 12.69 -9.59
CA VAL A 243 0.31 12.21 -8.22
C VAL A 243 -0.30 13.21 -7.23
N LEU A 244 -1.08 12.70 -6.30
CA LEU A 244 -1.67 13.49 -5.22
C LEU A 244 -1.52 12.81 -3.85
N GLY A 245 -1.81 13.55 -2.79
CA GLY A 245 -1.89 13.04 -1.42
C GLY A 245 -0.98 13.81 -0.49
N SER A 246 -0.18 13.11 0.31
CA SER A 246 0.76 13.72 1.27
C SER A 246 2.22 13.44 0.86
N GLU A 247 3.14 14.29 1.30
CA GLU A 247 4.58 14.05 1.10
C GLU A 247 5.01 12.70 1.73
N THR A 248 5.73 11.90 0.95
CA THR A 248 6.27 10.62 1.41
C THR A 248 7.47 10.85 2.34
N ARG A 249 7.79 9.88 3.20
CA ARG A 249 8.98 9.96 4.08
C ARG A 249 10.29 10.14 3.30
N ASP A 250 10.36 9.69 2.06
CA ASP A 250 11.53 9.82 1.19
C ASP A 250 11.53 11.12 0.33
N GLY A 251 10.61 12.05 0.59
CA GLY A 251 10.59 13.40 0.02
C GLY A 251 9.92 13.54 -1.35
N LEU A 252 9.11 12.57 -1.79
CA LEU A 252 8.23 12.78 -2.94
C LEU A 252 7.12 13.75 -2.54
N LYS A 253 7.19 14.97 -3.07
CA LYS A 253 6.09 15.94 -3.00
C LYS A 253 5.09 15.66 -4.14
N PRO A 254 3.81 15.40 -3.83
CA PRO A 254 2.79 15.21 -4.84
C PRO A 254 2.51 16.53 -5.60
N GLU A 255 2.07 16.42 -6.86
CA GLU A 255 1.63 17.58 -7.66
C GLU A 255 0.41 18.26 -7.05
N LEU A 256 -0.48 17.50 -6.40
CA LEU A 256 -1.63 18.01 -5.66
C LEU A 256 -1.58 17.54 -4.21
N ASN A 257 -1.40 18.47 -3.28
CA ASN A 257 -1.44 18.17 -1.86
C ASN A 257 -2.89 17.99 -1.39
N ALA A 258 -3.20 16.80 -0.87
CA ALA A 258 -4.49 16.43 -0.30
C ALA A 258 -4.22 15.65 1.00
N PRO A 259 -4.06 16.34 2.14
CA PRO A 259 -3.74 15.66 3.38
C PRO A 259 -4.94 14.86 3.88
N TYR A 260 -4.68 13.64 4.33
CA TYR A 260 -5.64 12.83 5.06
C TYR A 260 -4.94 12.37 6.33
N PRO A 261 -5.11 13.05 7.48
CA PRO A 261 -4.46 12.66 8.74
C PRO A 261 -4.93 11.27 9.17
N PHE A 262 -4.04 10.45 9.74
CA PHE A 262 -4.41 9.10 10.25
C PHE A 262 -5.44 9.15 11.38
N THR A 263 -5.54 10.28 12.08
CA THR A 263 -6.50 10.54 13.16
C THR A 263 -7.90 10.91 12.66
N GLN A 264 -8.08 11.10 11.35
CA GLN A 264 -9.39 11.41 10.79
C GLN A 264 -10.25 10.14 10.73
N THR A 265 -11.42 10.19 11.35
CA THR A 265 -12.36 9.08 11.56
C THR A 265 -13.56 9.08 10.61
N SER A 266 -13.51 9.88 9.54
CA SER A 266 -14.63 10.01 8.60
C SER A 266 -14.84 8.70 7.83
N ARG A 267 -16.11 8.34 7.60
CA ARG A 267 -16.47 7.21 6.71
C ARG A 267 -16.01 7.42 5.26
N GLY A 268 -15.84 8.67 4.83
CA GLY A 268 -15.32 9.02 3.51
C GLY A 268 -13.81 9.21 3.52
N ASP A 269 -13.18 8.89 2.39
CA ASP A 269 -11.75 9.08 2.17
C ASP A 269 -11.50 10.33 1.32
N ALA A 270 -11.06 11.41 1.96
CA ALA A 270 -10.87 12.70 1.29
C ALA A 270 -9.81 12.65 0.17
N GLN A 271 -8.79 11.78 0.29
CA GLN A 271 -7.78 11.61 -0.76
C GLN A 271 -8.35 10.87 -1.96
N PHE A 272 -9.14 9.82 -1.72
CA PHE A 272 -9.86 9.12 -2.78
C PHE A 272 -10.85 10.05 -3.49
N GLU A 273 -11.66 10.82 -2.77
CA GLU A 273 -12.60 11.76 -3.37
C GLU A 273 -11.88 12.84 -4.19
N THR A 274 -10.75 13.33 -3.70
CA THR A 274 -9.92 14.28 -4.47
C THR A 274 -9.36 13.62 -5.73
N ALA A 275 -8.94 12.36 -5.66
CA ALA A 275 -8.45 11.60 -6.81
C ALA A 275 -9.52 11.36 -7.85
N LEU A 276 -10.72 10.96 -7.42
CA LEU A 276 -11.85 10.75 -8.31
C LEU A 276 -12.22 12.06 -9.02
N ASN A 277 -12.36 13.16 -8.28
CA ASN A 277 -12.66 14.47 -8.86
C ASN A 277 -11.58 14.93 -9.85
N ARG A 278 -10.30 14.73 -9.51
CA ARG A 278 -9.18 15.06 -10.40
C ARG A 278 -9.21 14.23 -11.68
N LEU A 279 -9.47 12.93 -11.55
CA LEU A 279 -9.53 12.01 -12.68
C LEU A 279 -10.69 12.39 -13.62
N LEU A 280 -11.89 12.60 -13.08
CA LEU A 280 -13.07 13.00 -13.85
C LEU A 280 -12.91 14.35 -14.55
N GLY A 281 -12.18 15.29 -13.95
CA GLY A 281 -11.84 16.56 -14.60
C GLY A 281 -10.88 16.42 -15.80
N THR A 282 -10.33 15.22 -16.03
CA THR A 282 -9.35 14.95 -17.08
C THR A 282 -9.90 14.07 -18.21
N ILE A 283 -10.99 13.31 -18.00
CA ILE A 283 -11.49 12.27 -18.94
C ILE A 283 -12.87 12.55 -19.52
#